data_AF-Q9Z5W7-F1
#
_entry.id   AF-Q9Z5W7-F1
#
_cell.length_a   1.000
_cell.length_b   1.000
_cell.length_c   1.000
_cell.angle_alpha   90.00
_cell.angle_beta   90.00
_cell.angle_gamma   90.00
#
_symmetry.space_group_name_H-M   'P 1'
#
loop_
_entity.id
_entity.type
_entity.pdbx_description
1 polymer ?
#
loop_
_entity_poly.entity_id
_entity_poly.type
_entity_poly.pdbx_seq_one_letter_code
_entity_poly.pdbx_strand_id
1 'polypeptide(L)' 'MILSWSTNAWEDYLYWQSIDKKKLKRINLLIKDIMRNHFEGLGEPEPLKHNFSGYWSRRIDKEHLNNL' A
#
# COMPACT_ATOMS: atom_id res chain seq x y z
N MET A 1 -1.39 12.51 -11.42
CA MET A 1 -2.01 11.84 -10.25
C MET A 1 -1.50 12.52 -8.99
N ILE A 2 -2.39 12.87 -8.06
CA ILE A 2 -2.04 13.43 -6.75
C ILE A 2 -1.84 12.26 -5.78
N LEU A 3 -0.75 12.26 -5.01
CA LEU A 3 -0.55 11.33 -3.90
C LEU A 3 -1.03 12.00 -2.61
N SER A 4 -2.04 11.42 -1.97
CA SER A 4 -2.61 11.89 -0.72
C SER A 4 -2.62 10.79 0.32
N TRP A 5 -2.50 11.17 1.59
CA TRP A 5 -2.49 10.26 2.73
C TRP A 5 -3.64 10.60 3.67
N SER A 6 -4.22 9.58 4.31
CA SER A 6 -4.92 9.80 5.57
C SER A 6 -3.88 10.05 6.68
N THR A 7 -4.30 10.68 7.79
CA THR A 7 -3.41 10.96 8.91
C THR A 7 -2.71 9.70 9.42
N ASN A 8 -3.47 8.62 9.65
CA ASN A 8 -2.91 7.35 10.14
C ASN A 8 -1.91 6.74 9.15
N ALA A 9 -2.20 6.78 7.84
CA ALA A 9 -1.29 6.25 6.83
C ALA A 9 0.02 7.05 6.75
N TRP A 10 -0.05 8.37 6.99
CA TRP A 10 1.14 9.21 7.06
C TRP A 10 2.00 8.89 8.29
N GLU A 11 1.38 8.70 9.45
CA GLU A 11 2.06 8.29 10.68
C GLU A 11 2.73 6.92 10.54
N ASP A 12 2.04 5.92 9.97
CA ASP A 12 2.61 4.61 9.67
C ASP A 12 3.79 4.71 8.71
N TYR A 13 3.67 5.56 7.68
CA TYR A 13 4.76 5.79 6.73
C TYR A 13 5.99 6.39 7.43
N LEU A 14 5.82 7.35 8.34
CA LEU A 14 6.92 7.93 9.13
C LEU A 14 7.50 6.92 10.13
N TYR A 15 6.68 6.12 10.78
CA TYR A 15 7.12 5.04 11.67
C TYR A 15 8.04 4.05 10.94
N TRP A 16 7.67 3.63 9.73
CA TRP A 16 8.52 2.71 8.96
C TRP A 16 9.85 3.34 8.52
N GLN A 17 9.96 4.67 8.44
CA GLN A 17 11.25 5.32 8.16
C GLN A 17 12.27 5.12 9.27
N SER A 18 11.83 5.10 10.53
CA SER A 18 12.70 4.94 11.69
C SER A 18 12.93 3.47 12.07
N ILE A 19 11.94 2.60 11.85
CA ILE A 19 11.97 1.22 12.33
C ILE A 19 12.46 0.21 11.29
N ASP A 20 11.94 0.22 10.07
CA ASP A 20 12.25 -0.79 9.05
C ASP A 20 12.38 -0.19 7.65
N LYS A 21 13.62 0.17 7.30
CA LYS A 21 13.94 0.74 5.98
C LYS A 21 13.67 -0.23 4.82
N LYS A 22 13.56 -1.55 5.05
CA LYS A 22 13.20 -2.50 3.98
C LYS A 22 11.71 -2.38 3.66
N LYS A 23 10.84 -2.31 4.68
CA LYS A 23 9.41 -2.02 4.50
C LYS A 23 9.19 -0.67 3.84
N LEU A 24 9.89 0.39 4.28
CA LEU A 24 9.79 1.70 3.64
C LEU A 24 10.14 1.65 2.14
N LYS A 25 11.25 0.99 1.78
CA LYS A 25 11.64 0.83 0.37
C LYS A 25 10.56 0.12 -0.44
N ARG A 26 9.91 -0.90 0.15
CA ARG A 26 8.85 -1.66 -0.49
C ARG A 26 7.57 -0.83 -0.67
N ILE A 27 7.17 -0.05 0.33
CA ILE A 27 6.05 0.91 0.22
C ILE A 27 6.31 1.91 -0.92
N ASN A 28 7.51 2.50 -0.96
CA ASN A 28 7.89 3.44 -2.02
C ASN A 28 7.90 2.82 -3.42
N LEU A 29 8.29 1.54 -3.53
CA LEU A 29 8.23 0.81 -4.79
C LEU A 29 6.78 0.61 -5.25
N LEU A 30 5.89 0.21 -4.34
CA LEU A 30 4.47 0.03 -4.63
C LEU A 30 3.80 1.34 -5.05
N ILE A 31 4.05 2.45 -4.35
CA ILE A 31 3.49 3.77 -4.70
C ILE A 31 3.91 4.17 -6.12
N LYS A 32 5.21 4.02 -6.45
CA LYS A 32 5.71 4.33 -7.79
C LYS A 32 5.06 3.47 -8.88
N ASP A 33 4.81 2.20 -8.58
CA ASP A 33 4.14 1.28 -9.51
C ASP A 33 2.66 1.63 -9.69
N ILE A 34 1.93 1.91 -8.61
CA ILE A 34 0.53 2.34 -8.64
C ILE A 34 0.35 3.59 -9.50
N MET A 35 1.26 4.57 -9.37
CA MET A 35 1.18 5.81 -10.16
C MET A 35 1.34 5.58 -11.67
N ARG A 36 1.87 4.44 -12.10
CA ARG A 36 2.06 4.07 -13.52
C ARG A 36 1.01 3.06 -13.98
N ASN A 37 0.81 1.99 -13.22
CA ASN A 37 0.07 0.79 -13.60
C ASN A 37 -1.29 0.65 -12.89
N HIS A 38 -1.66 1.58 -12.01
CA HIS A 38 -2.97 1.67 -11.34
C HIS A 38 -3.44 0.37 -10.67
N PHE A 39 -4.19 -0.46 -11.40
CA PHE A 39 -4.84 -1.69 -10.93
C PHE A 39 -4.03 -2.96 -11.23
N GLU A 40 -2.87 -2.83 -11.86
CA GLU A 40 -2.00 -3.96 -12.22
C GLU A 40 -0.57 -3.78 -11.70
N GLY A 41 0.21 -4.85 -11.69
CA GLY A 41 1.64 -4.81 -11.37
C GLY A 41 1.97 -5.37 -9.99
N LEU A 42 2.87 -4.70 -9.27
CA LEU A 42 3.55 -5.25 -8.11
C LEU A 42 2.64 -5.41 -6.88
N GLY A 43 2.89 -6.47 -6.11
CA GLY A 43 2.26 -6.66 -4.81
C GLY A 43 0.85 -7.22 -4.87
N GLU A 44 0.51 -7.99 -5.90
CA GLU A 44 -0.78 -8.70 -6.03
C GLU A 44 -1.97 -7.75 -5.80
N PRO A 45 -2.25 -6.85 -6.76
CA PRO A 45 -3.35 -5.90 -6.64
C PRO A 45 -4.67 -6.64 -6.52
N GLU A 46 -5.43 -6.35 -5.47
CA GLU A 46 -6.71 -6.99 -5.19
C GLU A 46 -7.80 -5.93 -4.96
N PRO A 47 -8.94 -5.99 -5.65
CA PRO A 47 -10.07 -5.11 -5.38
C PRO A 47 -10.73 -5.50 -4.05
N LEU A 48 -10.97 -4.52 -3.19
CA LEU A 48 -11.65 -4.74 -1.92
C LEU A 48 -13.17 -4.79 -2.10
N LYS A 49 -13.85 -5.49 -1.18
CA LYS A 49 -15.29 -5.75 -1.23
C LYS A 49 -16.08 -4.96 -0.18
N HIS A 50 -17.41 -5.01 -0.26
CA HIS A 50 -18.34 -4.43 0.72
C HIS A 50 -18.10 -2.93 0.94
N ASN A 51 -17.86 -2.52 2.19
CA ASN A 51 -17.65 -1.12 2.57
C ASN A 51 -16.39 -0.50 1.95
N PHE A 52 -15.50 -1.32 1.39
CA PHE A 52 -14.29 -0.89 0.71
C PHE A 52 -14.38 -1.06 -0.82
N SER A 53 -15.58 -1.25 -1.36
CA SER A 53 -15.78 -1.33 -2.82
C SER A 53 -15.27 -0.05 -3.49
N GLY A 54 -14.42 -0.21 -4.51
CA GLY A 54 -13.72 0.89 -5.19
C GLY A 54 -12.31 1.16 -4.67
N TYR A 55 -11.92 0.58 -3.52
CA TYR A 55 -10.54 0.59 -3.03
C TYR A 55 -9.78 -0.67 -3.46
N TRP A 56 -8.45 -0.59 -3.39
CA TRP A 56 -7.54 -1.66 -3.78
C TRP A 56 -6.49 -1.88 -2.71
N SER A 57 -6.10 -3.13 -2.48
CA SER A 57 -4.96 -3.49 -1.64
C SER A 57 -3.77 -3.96 -2.49
N ARG A 58 -2.57 -3.78 -1.93
CA ARG A 58 -1.32 -4.39 -2.43
C ARG A 58 -0.48 -4.82 -1.23
N ARG A 59 0.20 -5.95 -1.39
CA ARG A 59 1.00 -6.60 -0.35
C ARG A 59 2.36 -5.91 -0.18
N ILE A 60 2.56 -5.32 0.99
CA ILE A 60 3.85 -4.79 1.43
C ILE A 60 4.80 -5.97 1.72
N ASP A 61 4.38 -6.93 2.52
CA ASP A 61 5.11 -8.17 2.80
C ASP A 61 4.20 -9.40 2.66
N LYS A 62 4.73 -10.57 3.03
CA LYS A 62 3.99 -11.84 3.00
C LYS A 62 3.11 -12.04 4.25
N GLU A 63 3.30 -11.23 5.29
CA GLU A 63 2.51 -11.27 6.52
C GLU A 63 1.34 -10.31 6.38
N HIS A 64 0.27 -10.73 5.70
CA HIS A 64 -1.11 -10.35 5.98
C HIS A 64 -1.99 -10.80 4.82
N LEU A 65 -2.62 -11.96 5.00
CA LEU A 65 -3.90 -12.29 4.39
C LEU A 65 -4.68 -13.09 5.41
N ASN A 66 -5.14 -12.41 6.46
CA ASN A 66 -6.17 -12.95 7.32
C ASN A 66 -7.16 -11.83 7.61
N ASN A 67 -8.33 -11.95 6.97
CA ASN A 67 -9.59 -11.32 7.31
C ASN A 67 -9.78 -9.86 6.87
N LEU A 68 -10.06 -9.68 5.57
CA LEU A 68 -11.05 -8.72 5.09
C LEU A 68 -12.13 -9.47 4.31
#